data_AF-A0A939MFM3-F1
#
_entry.id   AF-A0A939MFM3-F1
#
_cell.length_a   1.000
_cell.length_b   1.000
_cell.length_c   1.000
_cell.angle_alpha   90.00
_cell.angle_beta   90.00
_cell.angle_gamma   90.00
#
_symmetry.space_group_name_H-M   'P 1'
#
loop_
_entity.id
_entity.type
_entity.pdbx_description
1 polymer ?
#
loop_
_entity_poly.entity_id
_entity_poly.type
_entity_poly.pdbx_seq_one_letter_code
_entity_poly.pdbx_strand_id
1 'polypeptide(L)'
;MTTVNAGGQQSVYADGTATGTTINAGGVQVDWGAASATIVNGGVQYVYGSATGTTVLSGTQHVQAGGSADDTTIGSGALAFVHAGGTIDDVIFAGPNASLVLAQASAFTGTISGWQDHDSLDLGDILFSDGLTSMAYAQNNDNTGGTLTVSDGTHVATLHLLGQYSAADFALSSDGHGGTLITDPAVAQQAQLAPALHG
;
A
#
# COMPACT_ATOMS: atom_id res chain seq x y z
N MET A 1 2.39 -17.07 18.56
CA MET A 1 2.40 -17.31 17.10
C MET A 1 1.24 -18.21 16.77
N THR A 2 0.27 -17.68 16.04
CA THR A 2 -0.94 -18.40 15.60
C THR A 2 -0.80 -18.71 14.12
N THR A 3 -1.28 -19.86 13.67
CA THR A 3 -1.36 -20.18 12.25
C THR A 3 -2.80 -20.43 11.85
N VAL A 4 -3.30 -19.67 10.88
CA VAL A 4 -4.65 -19.80 10.33
C VAL A 4 -4.55 -20.44 8.96
N ASN A 5 -4.99 -21.70 8.86
CA ASN A 5 -4.98 -22.46 7.61
C ASN A 5 -6.33 -22.36 6.89
N ALA A 6 -6.43 -22.97 5.71
CA ALA A 6 -7.65 -23.02 4.91
C ALA A 6 -8.90 -23.36 5.74
N GLY A 7 -9.93 -22.50 5.64
CA GLY A 7 -11.19 -22.63 6.38
C GLY A 7 -11.13 -22.19 7.85
N GLY A 8 -9.95 -21.85 8.35
CA GLY A 8 -9.76 -21.28 9.68
C GLY A 8 -10.02 -19.78 9.69
N GLN A 9 -10.52 -19.30 10.83
CA GLN A 9 -10.66 -17.87 11.10
C GLN A 9 -10.09 -17.55 12.49
N GLN A 10 -9.27 -16.51 12.57
CA GLN A 10 -8.93 -15.85 13.83
C GLN A 10 -9.70 -14.53 13.93
N SER A 11 -10.45 -14.35 15.01
CA SER A 11 -11.09 -13.07 15.35
C SER A 11 -10.36 -12.42 16.51
N VAL A 12 -9.79 -11.24 16.29
CA VAL A 12 -9.19 -10.41 17.34
C VAL A 12 -10.22 -9.35 17.70
N TYR A 13 -10.97 -9.58 18.78
CA TYR A 13 -12.01 -8.65 19.23
C TYR A 13 -11.41 -7.35 19.79
N ALA A 14 -12.26 -6.34 19.98
CA ALA A 14 -11.88 -5.09 20.63
C ALA A 14 -11.11 -5.36 21.95
N ASP A 15 -10.09 -4.54 22.23
CA ASP A 15 -9.12 -4.70 23.32
C ASP A 15 -8.26 -5.98 23.26
N GLY A 16 -8.49 -6.86 22.29
CA GLY A 16 -7.65 -8.03 22.02
C GLY A 16 -6.36 -7.66 21.29
N THR A 17 -5.35 -8.50 21.44
CA THR A 17 -4.08 -8.37 20.71
C THR A 17 -3.66 -9.71 20.11
N ALA A 18 -3.32 -9.71 18.83
CA ALA A 18 -2.63 -10.81 18.15
C ALA A 18 -1.22 -10.38 17.73
N THR A 19 -0.24 -11.27 17.91
CA THR A 19 1.15 -11.02 17.53
C THR A 19 1.72 -12.22 16.81
N GLY A 20 2.32 -11.98 15.64
CA GLY A 20 2.98 -13.01 14.85
C GLY A 20 1.99 -14.06 14.35
N THR A 21 0.82 -13.64 13.85
CA THR A 21 -0.07 -14.58 13.16
C THR A 21 0.43 -14.83 11.75
N THR A 22 0.45 -16.09 11.32
CA THR A 22 0.60 -16.45 9.91
C THR A 22 -0.76 -16.89 9.35
N ILE A 23 -1.24 -16.20 8.33
CA ILE A 23 -2.49 -16.49 7.63
C ILE A 23 -2.14 -17.15 6.30
N ASN A 24 -2.31 -18.46 6.21
CA ASN A 24 -2.05 -19.22 4.99
C ASN A 24 -3.24 -19.14 4.01
N ALA A 25 -3.03 -19.60 2.78
CA ALA A 25 -4.06 -19.67 1.75
C ALA A 25 -5.38 -20.26 2.27
N GLY A 26 -6.48 -19.50 2.04
CA GLY A 26 -7.82 -19.83 2.50
C GLY A 26 -8.10 -19.60 3.99
N GLY A 27 -7.11 -19.12 4.76
CA GLY A 27 -7.29 -18.66 6.14
C GLY A 27 -7.68 -17.18 6.19
N VAL A 28 -8.35 -16.79 7.27
CA VAL A 28 -8.82 -15.40 7.48
C VAL A 28 -8.47 -14.92 8.88
N GLN A 29 -8.00 -13.69 9.00
CA GLN A 29 -7.94 -12.95 10.26
C GLN A 29 -8.82 -11.71 10.18
N VAL A 30 -9.56 -11.43 11.27
CA VAL A 30 -10.36 -10.22 11.39
C VAL A 30 -9.97 -9.49 12.69
N ASP A 31 -9.48 -8.27 12.53
CA ASP A 31 -8.90 -7.46 13.59
C ASP A 31 -9.82 -6.30 13.94
N TRP A 32 -10.68 -6.47 14.95
CA TRP A 32 -11.37 -5.36 15.63
C TRP A 32 -10.53 -4.76 16.77
N GLY A 33 -9.58 -5.54 17.30
CA GLY A 33 -8.54 -5.10 18.23
C GLY A 33 -7.24 -4.74 17.49
N ALA A 34 -6.11 -5.07 18.12
CA ALA A 34 -4.78 -4.81 17.57
C ALA A 34 -4.11 -6.09 17.04
N ALA A 35 -3.53 -6.02 15.85
CA ALA A 35 -2.65 -7.05 15.30
C ALA A 35 -1.24 -6.50 15.06
N SER A 36 -0.23 -7.34 15.25
CA SER A 36 1.17 -6.96 15.04
C SER A 36 1.96 -8.09 14.40
N ALA A 37 2.87 -7.75 13.49
CA ALA A 37 3.74 -8.70 12.80
C ALA A 37 2.96 -9.85 12.12
N THR A 38 1.79 -9.54 11.55
CA THR A 38 0.99 -10.51 10.81
C THR A 38 1.66 -10.82 9.47
N ILE A 39 1.74 -12.11 9.11
CA ILE A 39 2.21 -12.58 7.80
C ILE A 39 1.01 -13.11 7.03
N VAL A 40 0.65 -12.46 5.93
CA VAL A 40 -0.45 -12.86 5.04
C VAL A 40 0.12 -13.65 3.85
N ASN A 41 0.19 -14.97 4.00
CA ASN A 41 0.76 -15.91 3.03
C ASN A 41 -0.32 -16.60 2.19
N GLY A 42 -0.97 -15.82 1.32
CA GLY A 42 -2.08 -16.28 0.46
C GLY A 42 -3.45 -16.23 1.13
N GLY A 43 -3.52 -15.90 2.42
CA GLY A 43 -4.77 -15.68 3.14
C GLY A 43 -5.27 -14.24 3.04
N VAL A 44 -6.19 -13.88 3.94
CA VAL A 44 -6.77 -12.54 4.01
C VAL A 44 -6.74 -12.01 5.45
N GLN A 45 -6.30 -10.76 5.60
CA GLN A 45 -6.45 -9.99 6.84
C GLN A 45 -7.48 -8.87 6.63
N TYR A 46 -8.48 -8.75 7.50
CA TYR A 46 -9.40 -7.63 7.57
C TYR A 46 -9.11 -6.78 8.81
N VAL A 47 -8.72 -5.53 8.62
CA VAL A 47 -8.35 -4.60 9.69
C VAL A 47 -9.48 -3.60 9.92
N TYR A 48 -10.22 -3.76 11.01
CA TYR A 48 -11.23 -2.80 11.50
C TYR A 48 -10.73 -1.96 12.68
N GLY A 49 -9.76 -2.48 13.44
CA GLY A 49 -9.04 -1.80 14.52
C GLY A 49 -7.68 -1.33 14.03
N SER A 50 -6.60 -1.93 14.54
CA SER A 50 -5.23 -1.58 14.12
C SER A 50 -4.40 -2.79 13.69
N ALA A 51 -3.52 -2.60 12.72
CA ALA A 51 -2.51 -3.57 12.32
C ALA A 51 -1.15 -2.89 12.12
N THR A 52 -0.10 -3.38 12.77
CA THR A 52 1.27 -2.85 12.61
C THR A 52 2.23 -3.90 12.09
N GLY A 53 3.12 -3.53 11.17
CA GLY A 53 4.16 -4.41 10.65
C GLY A 53 3.60 -5.61 9.88
N THR A 54 2.50 -5.44 9.15
CA THR A 54 1.93 -6.55 8.37
C THR A 54 2.79 -6.81 7.14
N THR A 55 3.17 -8.06 6.91
CA THR A 55 3.82 -8.50 5.67
C THR A 55 2.84 -9.31 4.82
N VAL A 56 2.43 -8.77 3.67
CA VAL A 56 1.55 -9.43 2.70
C VAL A 56 2.41 -10.08 1.63
N LEU A 57 2.47 -11.42 1.56
CA LEU A 57 3.35 -12.13 0.61
C LEU A 57 2.65 -12.47 -0.70
N SER A 58 1.51 -13.13 -0.63
CA SER A 58 0.73 -13.61 -1.79
C SER A 58 -0.78 -13.54 -1.54
N GLY A 59 -1.18 -12.81 -0.51
CA GLY A 59 -2.56 -12.64 -0.08
C GLY A 59 -3.01 -11.20 -0.11
N THR A 60 -3.94 -10.85 0.78
CA THR A 60 -4.52 -9.50 0.81
C THR A 60 -4.69 -8.98 2.22
N GLN A 61 -4.27 -7.73 2.44
CA GLN A 61 -4.70 -6.94 3.58
C GLN A 61 -5.81 -5.99 3.14
N HIS A 62 -6.96 -6.05 3.80
CA HIS A 62 -8.02 -5.06 3.65
C HIS A 62 -8.08 -4.19 4.89
N VAL A 63 -7.78 -2.90 4.74
CA VAL A 63 -8.00 -1.90 5.79
C VAL A 63 -9.39 -1.32 5.60
N GLN A 64 -10.28 -1.63 6.54
CA GLN A 64 -11.70 -1.28 6.48
C GLN A 64 -11.94 0.14 6.99
N ALA A 65 -13.16 0.65 6.80
CA ALA A 65 -13.55 1.94 7.34
C ALA A 65 -13.34 1.99 8.87
N GLY A 66 -12.61 3.00 9.36
CA GLY A 66 -12.22 3.14 10.78
C GLY A 66 -10.99 2.33 11.19
N GLY A 67 -10.51 1.42 10.34
CA GLY A 67 -9.28 0.67 10.57
C GLY A 67 -8.04 1.47 10.18
N SER A 68 -6.93 1.19 10.87
CA SER A 68 -5.63 1.77 10.56
C SER A 68 -4.56 0.70 10.42
N ALA A 69 -3.78 0.77 9.34
CA ALA A 69 -2.59 -0.04 9.15
C ALA A 69 -1.33 0.83 9.13
N ASP A 70 -0.25 0.29 9.67
CA ASP A 70 1.05 0.96 9.73
C ASP A 70 2.17 -0.07 9.47
N ASP A 71 3.27 0.39 8.86
CA ASP A 71 4.39 -0.45 8.42
C ASP A 71 3.96 -1.68 7.57
N THR A 72 3.09 -1.49 6.58
CA THR A 72 2.67 -2.59 5.70
C THR A 72 3.71 -2.85 4.61
N THR A 73 4.24 -4.07 4.57
CA THR A 73 5.11 -4.56 3.49
C THR A 73 4.31 -5.41 2.51
N ILE A 74 4.33 -5.07 1.22
CA ILE A 74 3.59 -5.74 0.15
C ILE A 74 4.58 -6.46 -0.77
N GLY A 75 4.52 -7.78 -0.77
CA GLY A 75 5.36 -8.66 -1.58
C GLY A 75 4.86 -8.84 -3.01
N SER A 76 5.52 -9.73 -3.74
CA SER A 76 5.26 -9.93 -5.17
C SER A 76 3.83 -10.43 -5.45
N GLY A 77 3.09 -9.68 -6.26
CA GLY A 77 1.70 -10.01 -6.61
C GLY A 77 0.70 -9.88 -5.45
N ALA A 78 1.13 -9.34 -4.31
CA ALA A 78 0.27 -9.13 -3.15
C ALA A 78 -0.47 -7.80 -3.24
N LEU A 79 -1.55 -7.69 -2.45
CA LEU A 79 -2.42 -6.52 -2.42
C LEU A 79 -2.59 -5.99 -1.00
N ALA A 80 -2.42 -4.68 -0.83
CA ALA A 80 -3.04 -3.94 0.26
C ALA A 80 -4.16 -3.08 -0.32
N PHE A 81 -5.35 -3.18 0.25
CA PHE A 81 -6.51 -2.41 -0.18
C PHE A 81 -7.07 -1.62 1.01
N VAL A 82 -7.03 -0.30 0.90
CA VAL A 82 -7.59 0.62 1.89
C VAL A 82 -8.95 1.09 1.39
N HIS A 83 -9.99 0.69 2.10
CA HIS A 83 -11.37 1.10 1.82
C HIS A 83 -11.60 2.55 2.25
N ALA A 84 -12.66 3.17 1.71
CA ALA A 84 -13.05 4.51 2.12
C ALA A 84 -13.28 4.56 3.65
N GLY A 85 -12.65 5.54 4.30
CA GLY A 85 -12.62 5.73 5.75
C GLY A 85 -11.55 4.92 6.49
N GLY A 86 -10.78 4.06 5.83
CA GLY A 86 -9.58 3.43 6.40
C GLY A 86 -8.32 4.28 6.16
N THR A 87 -7.27 4.01 6.93
CA THR A 87 -5.97 4.69 6.78
C THR A 87 -4.82 3.70 6.70
N ILE A 88 -3.83 4.01 5.88
CA ILE A 88 -2.53 3.33 5.86
C ILE A 88 -1.45 4.40 5.85
N ASP A 89 -0.41 4.25 6.67
CA ASP A 89 0.68 5.23 6.76
C ASP A 89 1.91 4.74 5.99
N ASP A 90 2.84 4.04 6.63
CA ASP A 90 4.05 3.57 5.96
C ASP A 90 3.83 2.28 5.16
N VAL A 91 4.21 2.33 3.88
CA VAL A 91 4.08 1.22 2.93
C VAL A 91 5.42 0.94 2.25
N ILE A 92 5.75 -0.36 2.15
CA ILE A 92 6.94 -0.85 1.46
C ILE A 92 6.50 -1.82 0.36
N PHE A 93 6.78 -1.49 -0.90
CA PHE A 93 6.77 -2.48 -1.97
C PHE A 93 8.06 -3.30 -1.91
N ALA A 94 7.94 -4.62 -1.75
CA ALA A 94 9.05 -5.54 -1.49
C ALA A 94 9.15 -6.69 -2.50
N GLY A 95 8.42 -6.62 -3.60
CA GLY A 95 8.51 -7.57 -4.71
C GLY A 95 7.72 -7.09 -5.91
N PRO A 96 8.00 -7.62 -7.11
CA PRO A 96 7.41 -7.11 -8.34
C PRO A 96 5.91 -7.37 -8.41
N ASN A 97 5.18 -6.45 -9.04
CA ASN A 97 3.72 -6.48 -9.16
C ASN A 97 3.02 -6.37 -7.80
N ALA A 98 3.62 -5.68 -6.84
CA ALA A 98 2.92 -5.31 -5.61
C ALA A 98 1.86 -4.25 -5.94
N SER A 99 0.71 -4.33 -5.29
CA SER A 99 -0.39 -3.39 -5.51
C SER A 99 -0.84 -2.75 -4.21
N LEU A 100 -0.93 -1.42 -4.20
CA LEU A 100 -1.64 -0.65 -3.19
C LEU A 100 -2.87 -0.02 -3.83
N VAL A 101 -4.04 -0.22 -3.25
CA VAL A 101 -5.29 0.43 -3.67
C VAL A 101 -5.77 1.33 -2.56
N LEU A 102 -5.97 2.61 -2.88
CA LEU A 102 -6.47 3.64 -1.98
C LEU A 102 -7.83 4.11 -2.51
N ALA A 103 -8.93 3.66 -1.89
CA ALA A 103 -10.26 4.13 -2.27
C ALA A 103 -10.46 5.64 -2.00
N GLN A 104 -9.66 6.23 -1.12
CA GLN A 104 -9.60 7.68 -0.86
C GLN A 104 -8.14 8.14 -0.77
N ALA A 105 -7.46 8.20 -1.91
CA ALA A 105 -6.06 8.61 -1.97
C ALA A 105 -5.83 10.05 -1.51
N SER A 106 -6.84 10.94 -1.56
CA SER A 106 -6.69 12.29 -1.04
C SER A 106 -6.51 12.36 0.49
N ALA A 107 -6.80 11.26 1.19
CA ALA A 107 -6.62 11.13 2.64
C ALA A 107 -5.30 10.45 3.04
N PHE A 108 -4.49 10.01 2.08
CA PHE A 108 -3.20 9.39 2.36
C PHE A 108 -2.19 10.42 2.86
N THR A 109 -1.48 10.09 3.94
CA THR A 109 -0.49 10.98 4.58
C THR A 109 0.87 10.35 4.79
N GLY A 110 0.97 9.03 4.62
CA GLY A 110 2.17 8.26 4.95
C GLY A 110 3.20 8.27 3.84
N THR A 111 4.14 7.34 3.95
CA THR A 111 5.22 7.19 2.97
C THR A 111 5.12 5.88 2.19
N ILE A 112 5.55 5.92 0.94
CA ILE A 112 5.68 4.74 0.08
C ILE A 112 7.15 4.60 -0.28
N SER A 113 7.69 3.39 -0.10
CA SER A 113 9.06 3.07 -0.45
C SER A 113 9.15 1.77 -1.24
N GLY A 114 10.29 1.55 -1.90
CA GLY A 114 10.57 0.30 -2.60
C GLY A 114 9.84 0.12 -3.93
N TRP A 115 9.11 1.13 -4.42
CA TRP A 115 8.44 1.09 -5.72
C TRP A 115 9.41 0.70 -6.84
N GLN A 116 9.13 -0.42 -7.50
CA GLN A 116 9.86 -0.94 -8.65
C GLN A 116 8.97 -1.04 -9.89
N ASP A 117 9.59 -1.34 -11.03
CA ASP A 117 8.93 -1.71 -12.27
C ASP A 117 7.75 -2.68 -12.03
N HIS A 118 6.58 -2.35 -12.58
CA HIS A 118 5.32 -3.11 -12.51
C HIS A 118 4.55 -3.08 -11.19
N ASP A 119 5.06 -2.43 -10.15
CA ASP A 119 4.20 -2.15 -8.99
C ASP A 119 3.13 -1.13 -9.38
N SER A 120 1.97 -1.22 -8.72
CA SER A 120 0.82 -0.40 -9.03
C SER A 120 0.25 0.30 -7.80
N LEU A 121 -0.19 1.54 -8.04
CA LEU A 121 -0.90 2.33 -7.06
C LEU A 121 -2.22 2.82 -7.69
N ASP A 122 -3.33 2.37 -7.13
CA ASP A 122 -4.66 2.70 -7.61
C ASP A 122 -5.30 3.77 -6.71
N LEU A 123 -5.66 4.91 -7.30
CA LEU A 123 -6.24 6.07 -6.64
C LEU A 123 -7.73 6.15 -6.98
N GLY A 124 -8.56 5.51 -6.14
CA GLY A 124 -9.99 5.30 -6.44
C GLY A 124 -10.85 6.57 -6.43
N ASP A 125 -10.44 7.61 -5.71
CA ASP A 125 -11.14 8.90 -5.62
C ASP A 125 -10.60 9.96 -6.59
N ILE A 126 -9.51 9.68 -7.30
CA ILE A 126 -8.96 10.57 -8.32
C ILE A 126 -9.49 10.15 -9.69
N LEU A 127 -10.45 10.89 -10.22
CA LEU A 127 -11.07 10.56 -11.50
C LEU A 127 -10.02 10.54 -12.63
N PHE A 128 -10.00 9.47 -13.43
CA PHE A 128 -9.20 9.46 -14.66
C PHE A 128 -9.98 10.04 -15.84
N SER A 129 -9.49 11.13 -16.40
CA SER A 129 -10.02 11.76 -17.62
C SER A 129 -8.90 12.45 -18.39
N ASP A 130 -8.82 12.16 -19.69
CA ASP A 130 -7.89 12.82 -20.61
C ASP A 130 -8.04 14.35 -20.54
N GLY A 131 -6.92 15.03 -20.31
CA GLY A 131 -6.86 16.50 -20.26
C GLY A 131 -7.32 17.15 -18.95
N LEU A 132 -7.80 16.35 -17.97
CA LEU A 132 -8.14 16.84 -16.63
C LEU A 132 -7.20 16.28 -15.57
N THR A 133 -6.97 14.96 -15.59
CA THR A 133 -6.07 14.32 -14.63
C THR A 133 -4.65 14.79 -14.88
N SER A 134 -4.02 15.33 -13.84
CA SER A 134 -2.69 15.93 -13.88
C SER A 134 -1.76 15.25 -12.88
N MET A 135 -0.47 15.27 -13.20
CA MET A 135 0.58 14.67 -12.38
C MET A 135 1.79 15.60 -12.29
N ALA A 136 2.39 15.69 -11.11
CA ALA A 136 3.65 16.36 -10.89
C ALA A 136 4.49 15.62 -9.85
N TYR A 137 5.80 15.54 -10.08
CA TYR A 137 6.75 15.04 -9.10
C TYR A 137 7.70 16.17 -8.66
N ALA A 138 7.84 16.36 -7.36
CA ALA A 138 8.76 17.32 -6.76
C ALA A 138 9.72 16.60 -5.81
N GLN A 139 11.01 16.59 -6.15
CA GLN A 139 12.05 15.99 -5.32
C GLN A 139 12.24 16.77 -4.00
N ASN A 140 12.58 16.06 -2.91
CA ASN A 140 12.91 16.68 -1.63
C ASN A 140 14.35 17.23 -1.60
N ASN A 141 14.62 18.14 -0.65
CA ASN A 141 15.89 18.88 -0.57
C ASN A 141 17.11 18.01 -0.25
N ASP A 142 16.90 16.91 0.47
CA ASP A 142 17.93 15.95 0.86
C ASP A 142 18.15 14.86 -0.19
N ASN A 143 17.41 14.91 -1.31
CA ASN A 143 17.56 14.00 -2.42
C ASN A 143 17.44 12.53 -1.93
N THR A 144 16.46 12.25 -1.07
CA THR A 144 16.12 10.90 -0.55
C THR A 144 14.76 10.42 -1.05
N GLY A 145 13.99 11.29 -1.70
CA GLY A 145 12.59 11.08 -2.03
C GLY A 145 11.96 12.24 -2.77
N GLY A 146 10.64 12.31 -2.71
CA GLY A 146 9.88 13.42 -3.24
C GLY A 146 8.38 13.24 -3.03
N THR A 147 7.63 14.20 -3.56
CA THR A 147 6.17 14.19 -3.52
C THR A 147 5.64 14.02 -4.93
N LEU A 148 4.88 12.95 -5.14
CA LEU A 148 4.06 12.75 -6.33
C LEU A 148 2.66 13.30 -6.04
N THR A 149 2.23 14.29 -6.81
CA THR A 149 0.89 14.89 -6.72
C THR A 149 0.08 14.48 -7.93
N VAL A 150 -1.09 13.90 -7.70
CA VAL A 150 -2.06 13.57 -8.76
C VAL A 150 -3.40 14.22 -8.45
N SER A 151 -3.99 14.90 -9.43
CA SER A 151 -5.25 15.61 -9.24
C SER A 151 -6.16 15.51 -10.45
N ASP A 152 -7.46 15.38 -10.19
CA ASP A 152 -8.55 15.50 -11.18
C ASP A 152 -9.19 16.91 -11.18
N GLY A 153 -8.56 17.89 -10.51
CA GLY A 153 -9.08 19.24 -10.32
C GLY A 153 -10.07 19.41 -9.17
N THR A 154 -10.60 18.32 -8.61
CA THR A 154 -11.50 18.31 -7.45
C THR A 154 -10.83 17.68 -6.23
N HIS A 155 -10.25 16.50 -6.42
CA HIS A 155 -9.46 15.76 -5.45
C HIS A 155 -7.98 15.85 -5.79
N VAL A 156 -7.14 15.73 -4.75
CA VAL A 156 -5.68 15.76 -4.85
C VAL A 156 -5.13 14.67 -3.96
N ALA A 157 -4.43 13.70 -4.56
CA ALA A 157 -3.58 12.76 -3.84
C ALA A 157 -2.17 13.34 -3.72
N THR A 158 -1.62 13.33 -2.51
CA THR A 158 -0.24 13.74 -2.23
C THR A 158 0.50 12.54 -1.67
N LEU A 159 1.37 11.94 -2.48
CA LEU A 159 2.05 10.69 -2.17
C LEU A 159 3.51 10.99 -1.85
N HIS A 160 3.95 10.68 -0.64
CA HIS A 160 5.35 10.87 -0.24
C HIS A 160 6.13 9.61 -0.59
N LEU A 161 7.08 9.74 -1.52
CA LEU A 161 7.87 8.64 -2.03
C LEU A 161 9.29 8.69 -1.46
N LEU A 162 9.77 7.57 -0.95
CA LEU A 162 11.17 7.36 -0.61
C LEU A 162 11.87 6.63 -1.77
N GLY A 163 12.98 7.20 -2.24
CA GLY A 163 13.70 6.73 -3.42
C GLY A 163 14.06 7.86 -4.39
N GLN A 164 14.78 7.52 -5.45
CA GLN A 164 15.06 8.47 -6.53
C GLN A 164 14.06 8.24 -7.64
N TYR A 165 13.22 9.23 -7.90
CA TYR A 165 12.26 9.19 -8.99
C TYR A 165 12.29 10.49 -9.80
N SER A 166 11.71 10.42 -10.98
CA SER A 166 11.41 11.52 -11.87
C SER A 166 9.95 11.43 -12.31
N ALA A 167 9.38 12.52 -12.83
CA ALA A 167 8.02 12.48 -13.36
C ALA A 167 7.85 11.51 -14.56
N ALA A 168 8.95 11.13 -15.22
CA ALA A 168 8.93 10.18 -16.34
C ALA A 168 8.79 8.72 -15.89
N ASP A 169 9.00 8.44 -14.60
CA ASP A 169 8.94 7.09 -14.03
C ASP A 169 7.49 6.69 -13.70
N PHE A 170 6.51 7.56 -14.01
CA PHE A 170 5.11 7.33 -13.71
C PHE A 170 4.26 7.45 -14.96
N ALA A 171 3.33 6.51 -15.12
CA ALA A 171 2.29 6.55 -16.13
C ALA A 171 0.93 6.49 -15.47
N LEU A 172 0.05 7.43 -15.85
CA LEU A 172 -1.35 7.42 -15.44
C LEU A 172 -2.21 6.70 -16.48
N SER A 173 -3.15 5.90 -16.01
CA SER A 173 -4.17 5.25 -16.84
C SER A 173 -5.48 5.10 -16.06
N SER A 174 -6.58 4.77 -16.74
CA SER A 174 -7.81 4.38 -16.07
C SER A 174 -7.65 3.05 -15.35
N ASP A 175 -8.19 2.96 -14.13
CA ASP A 175 -8.32 1.73 -13.34
C ASP A 175 -9.48 0.81 -13.81
N GLY A 176 -10.30 1.25 -14.78
CA GLY A 176 -11.53 0.57 -15.21
C GLY A 176 -12.75 0.75 -14.30
N HIS A 177 -12.62 1.46 -13.18
CA HIS A 177 -13.66 1.71 -12.17
C HIS A 177 -13.95 3.21 -11.98
N GLY A 178 -13.21 4.08 -12.68
CA GLY A 178 -13.38 5.53 -12.71
C GLY A 178 -12.21 6.28 -12.08
N GLY A 179 -11.40 5.60 -11.27
CA GLY A 179 -10.20 6.14 -10.65
C GLY A 179 -8.97 6.13 -11.57
N THR A 180 -7.84 6.50 -10.98
CA THR A 180 -6.56 6.64 -11.66
C THR A 180 -5.59 5.57 -11.18
N LEU A 181 -5.13 4.73 -12.10
CA LEU A 181 -4.04 3.81 -11.88
C LEU A 181 -2.70 4.48 -12.21
N ILE A 182 -1.77 4.44 -11.27
CA ILE A 182 -0.36 4.78 -11.47
C ILE A 182 0.41 3.48 -11.63
N THR A 183 1.15 3.39 -12.73
CA THR A 183 2.13 2.33 -12.96
C THR A 183 3.49 2.95 -13.18
N ASP A 184 4.54 2.22 -12.85
CA ASP A 184 5.88 2.50 -13.35
C ASP A 184 6.04 1.83 -14.74
N PRO A 185 6.08 2.60 -15.85
CA PRO A 185 6.28 2.04 -17.17
C PRO A 185 7.74 1.61 -17.32
N ALA A 186 8.01 0.31 -17.21
CA ALA A 186 9.34 -0.31 -17.26
C ALA A 186 10.29 0.28 -18.32
N VAL A 187 11.15 1.25 -17.96
CA VAL A 187 12.48 1.47 -18.56
C VAL A 187 13.47 2.18 -17.59
N ALA A 188 14.50 1.42 -17.18
CA ALA A 188 15.84 1.82 -16.70
C ALA A 188 15.97 2.52 -15.33
N GLN A 189 15.97 1.69 -14.27
CA GLN A 189 16.54 1.97 -12.94
C GLN A 189 17.77 2.90 -13.00
N GLN A 190 17.64 4.09 -12.41
CA GLN A 190 18.78 4.74 -11.77
C GLN A 190 19.06 4.02 -10.43
N ALA A 191 20.33 3.86 -10.10
CA ALA A 191 20.80 2.97 -9.04
C ALA A 191 20.05 3.15 -7.70
N GLN A 192 19.40 2.08 -7.24
CA GLN A 192 18.89 1.99 -5.86
C GLN A 192 20.05 2.15 -4.88
N LEU A 193 19.99 3.18 -4.03
CA LEU A 193 20.84 3.28 -2.85
C LEU A 193 20.19 2.49 -1.71
N ALA A 194 20.86 1.42 -1.27
CA ALA A 194 20.49 0.72 -0.03
C ALA A 194 20.84 1.58 1.20
N PRO A 195 20.10 1.49 2.32
CA PRO A 195 20.47 2.17 3.56
C PRO A 195 21.85 1.72 4.04
N ALA A 196 22.64 2.65 4.56
CA ALA A 196 23.94 2.33 5.15
C ALA A 196 23.75 1.44 6.39
N LEU A 197 24.34 0.24 6.36
CA LEU A 197 24.52 -0.59 7.54
C LEU A 197 25.48 0.15 8.50
N HIS A 198 24.95 0.69 9.58
CA HIS A 198 25.77 1.13 10.70
C HIS A 198 26.32 -0.12 11.41
N GLY A 199 27.65 -0.23 11.44
CA GLY A 199 28.39 -1.22 12.23
C GLY A 199 28.53 -0.83 13.70
#